data_AF-A0A2E1WNY8-F1
#
_entry.id   AF-A0A2E1WNY8-F1
#
_cell.length_a   1.000
_cell.length_b   1.000
_cell.length_c   1.000
_cell.angle_alpha   90.00
_cell.angle_beta   90.00
_cell.angle_gamma   90.00
#
_symmetry.space_group_name_H-M   'P 1'
#
loop_
_entity.id
_entity.type
_entity.pdbx_description
1 polymer ?
#
loop_
_entity_poly.entity_id
_entity_poly.type
_entity_poly.pdbx_seq_one_letter_code
_entity_poly.pdbx_strand_id
1 'polypeptide(L)'
;MELGPVHHVSINCSDVEAAAPFYTEVLGLTALDRPDFPFNGRWLRSAGGGEVHLIEVEGWEPPKGQHWAFQVEDIDATVAELRENGVEVKDPRGLPGSTARQTFFFDPSGNMIELNQPA
;
A
#
# COMPACT_ATOMS: atom_id res chain seq x y z
N MET A 1 17.10 22.10 -6.27
CA MET A 1 16.46 21.55 -5.06
C MET A 1 16.76 20.07 -5.08
N GLU A 2 17.42 19.56 -4.05
CA GLU A 2 17.77 18.13 -3.96
C GLU A 2 16.69 17.45 -3.11
N LEU A 3 15.75 16.75 -3.75
CA LEU A 3 14.73 15.97 -3.06
C LEU A 3 15.22 14.53 -2.87
N GLY A 4 14.94 13.95 -1.70
CA GLY A 4 15.17 12.53 -1.44
C GLY A 4 14.05 11.64 -1.99
N PRO A 5 14.08 10.33 -1.66
CA PRO A 5 12.96 9.44 -1.91
C PRO A 5 11.66 9.93 -1.26
N VAL A 6 10.52 9.45 -1.74
CA VAL A 6 9.24 9.67 -1.06
C VAL A 6 9.33 9.08 0.34
N HIS A 7 9.21 9.93 1.36
CA HIS A 7 9.29 9.50 2.76
C HIS A 7 8.05 8.73 3.18
N HIS A 8 6.87 9.29 2.90
CA HIS A 8 5.59 8.72 3.27
C HIS A 8 4.52 9.05 2.25
N VAL A 9 3.45 8.26 2.26
CA VAL A 9 2.18 8.55 1.59
C VAL A 9 1.07 8.61 2.63
N SER A 10 0.22 9.64 2.53
CA SER A 10 -1.00 9.74 3.34
C SER A 10 -2.15 9.11 2.57
N ILE A 11 -2.76 8.08 3.14
CA ILE A 11 -3.86 7.32 2.54
C ILE A 11 -5.11 7.54 3.38
N ASN A 12 -6.15 8.06 2.73
CA ASN A 12 -7.44 8.17 3.35
C ASN A 12 -8.14 6.80 3.30
N CYS A 13 -8.89 6.48 4.34
CA CYS A 13 -9.66 5.25 4.43
C CYS A 13 -11.00 5.54 5.12
N SER A 14 -11.99 4.68 4.89
CA SER A 14 -13.33 4.83 5.47
C SER A 14 -13.39 4.41 6.94
N ASP A 15 -12.51 3.50 7.36
CA ASP A 15 -12.42 2.97 8.73
C ASP A 15 -10.98 2.50 8.97
N VAL A 16 -10.27 3.18 9.89
CA VAL A 16 -8.87 2.87 10.18
C VAL A 16 -8.71 1.55 10.93
N GLU A 17 -9.64 1.19 11.81
CA GLU A 17 -9.53 -0.05 12.58
C GLU A 17 -9.83 -1.27 11.71
N ALA A 18 -10.72 -1.12 10.71
CA ALA A 18 -10.95 -2.16 9.70
C ALA A 18 -9.80 -2.26 8.70
N ALA A 19 -9.16 -1.15 8.34
CA ALA A 19 -8.04 -1.13 7.41
C ALA A 19 -6.73 -1.62 8.04
N ALA A 20 -6.47 -1.32 9.32
CA ALA A 20 -5.18 -1.58 9.95
C ALA A 20 -4.70 -3.05 9.84
N PRO A 21 -5.53 -4.09 10.09
CA PRO A 21 -5.12 -5.48 9.95
C PRO A 21 -4.67 -5.83 8.53
N PHE A 22 -5.30 -5.27 7.50
CA PHE A 22 -4.83 -5.49 6.12
C PHE A 22 -3.40 -4.97 5.94
N TYR A 23 -3.10 -3.78 6.42
CA TYR A 23 -1.75 -3.23 6.29
C TYR A 23 -0.73 -3.94 7.19
N THR A 24 -1.09 -4.37 8.40
CA THR A 24 -0.14 -4.97 9.35
C THR A 24 0.02 -6.48 9.19
N GLU A 25 -1.07 -7.19 8.94
CA GLU A 25 -1.10 -8.66 8.91
C GLU A 25 -0.99 -9.21 7.48
N VAL A 26 -1.61 -8.54 6.49
CA VAL A 26 -1.57 -8.99 5.08
C VAL A 26 -0.37 -8.40 4.35
N LEU A 27 -0.10 -7.09 4.51
CA LEU A 27 1.05 -6.44 3.88
C LEU A 27 2.31 -6.43 4.76
N GLY A 28 2.21 -6.85 6.01
CA GLY A 28 3.35 -6.97 6.92
C GLY A 28 3.97 -5.64 7.37
N LEU A 29 3.25 -4.51 7.27
CA LEU A 29 3.76 -3.23 7.76
C LEU A 29 3.79 -3.20 9.29
N THR A 30 4.79 -2.51 9.84
CA THR A 30 4.94 -2.35 11.29
C THR A 30 4.31 -1.04 11.74
N ALA A 31 3.51 -1.08 12.82
CA ALA A 31 2.94 0.12 13.42
C ALA A 31 4.03 1.00 14.08
N LEU A 32 3.86 2.31 13.95
CA LEU A 32 4.73 3.33 14.53
C LEU A 32 3.99 4.14 15.60
N ASP A 33 4.77 4.76 16.49
CA ASP A 33 4.24 5.81 17.36
C ASP A 33 3.70 6.96 16.53
N ARG A 34 2.49 7.40 16.86
CA ARG A 34 1.80 8.51 16.22
C ARG A 34 1.47 9.57 17.28
N PRO A 35 1.73 10.87 17.02
CA PRO A 35 1.26 11.94 17.89
C PRO A 35 -0.26 11.90 18.08
N ASP A 36 -0.73 12.39 19.22
CA ASP A 36 -2.14 12.46 19.51
C ASP A 36 -2.81 13.59 18.69
N PHE A 37 -3.44 13.20 17.59
CA PHE A 37 -4.15 14.10 16.68
C PHE A 37 -5.67 13.98 16.88
N PRO A 38 -6.46 15.03 16.59
CA PRO A 38 -7.92 15.02 16.78
C PRO A 38 -8.68 14.21 15.73
N PHE A 39 -8.02 13.31 15.00
CA PHE A 39 -8.60 12.45 13.96
C PHE A 39 -8.05 11.03 14.04
N ASN A 40 -8.86 10.03 13.66
CA ASN A 40 -8.44 8.64 13.68
C ASN A 40 -7.41 8.34 12.59
N GLY A 41 -6.46 7.45 12.88
CA GLY A 41 -5.34 7.16 11.99
C GLY A 41 -4.24 6.31 12.59
N ARG A 42 -3.39 5.76 11.71
CA ARG A 42 -2.24 4.92 12.06
C ARG A 42 -1.04 5.29 11.20
N TRP A 43 0.14 5.30 11.79
CA TRP A 43 1.40 5.41 11.05
C TRP A 43 2.02 4.04 10.97
N LEU A 44 2.37 3.62 9.76
CA LEU A 44 2.85 2.29 9.46
C LEU A 44 4.11 2.39 8.62
N ARG A 45 5.05 1.45 8.78
CA ARG A 45 6.31 1.42 8.02
C ARG A 45 6.49 0.08 7.33
N SER A 46 6.87 0.12 6.06
CA SER A 46 7.29 -1.08 5.32
C SER A 46 8.70 -1.50 5.70
N ALA A 47 9.07 -2.75 5.43
CA ALA A 47 10.44 -3.23 5.63
C ALA A 47 11.49 -2.41 4.84
N GLY A 48 11.08 -1.80 3.72
CA GLY A 48 11.92 -0.90 2.91
C GLY A 48 12.06 0.52 3.46
N GLY A 49 11.39 0.85 4.58
CA GLY A 49 11.54 2.12 5.30
C GLY A 49 10.52 3.21 4.95
N GLY A 50 9.81 3.09 3.83
CA GLY A 50 8.73 4.02 3.46
C GLY A 50 7.51 3.87 4.38
N GLU A 51 6.82 4.99 4.64
CA GLU A 51 5.69 5.01 5.56
C GLU A 51 4.33 5.19 4.87
N VAL A 52 3.31 4.57 5.45
CA VAL A 52 1.90 4.78 5.12
C VAL A 52 1.21 5.41 6.33
N HIS A 53 0.64 6.58 6.13
CA HIS A 53 -0.15 7.27 7.14
C HIS A 53 -1.63 7.08 6.79
N LEU A 54 -2.30 6.16 7.49
CA LEU A 54 -3.74 5.97 7.36
C LEU A 54 -4.46 7.09 8.10
N ILE A 55 -5.42 7.71 7.43
CA ILE A 55 -6.27 8.77 7.96
C ILE A 55 -7.73 8.40 7.69
N GLU A 56 -8.56 8.41 8.73
CA GLU A 56 -9.98 8.13 8.58
C GLU A 56 -10.71 9.35 8.00
N VAL A 57 -11.50 9.14 6.95
CA VAL A 57 -12.35 10.16 6.33
C VAL A 57 -13.74 9.56 6.10
N GLU A 58 -14.74 10.17 6.73
CA GLU A 58 -16.14 9.75 6.57
C GLU A 58 -16.57 9.86 5.10
N GLY A 59 -17.17 8.78 4.58
CA GLY A 59 -17.64 8.73 3.19
C GLY A 59 -16.51 8.73 2.16
N TRP A 60 -15.30 8.27 2.53
CA TRP A 60 -14.17 8.20 1.60
C TRP A 60 -14.49 7.40 0.33
N GLU A 61 -14.22 8.03 -0.82
CA GLU A 61 -14.25 7.41 -2.14
C GLU A 61 -12.89 7.62 -2.84
N PRO A 62 -12.14 6.54 -3.12
CA PRO A 62 -10.83 6.63 -3.75
C PRO A 62 -10.87 7.31 -5.14
N PRO A 63 -9.95 8.25 -5.44
CA PRO A 63 -9.83 8.83 -6.77
C PRO A 63 -9.49 7.79 -7.83
N LYS A 64 -10.15 7.85 -8.99
CA LYS A 64 -9.94 6.89 -10.08
C LYS A 64 -8.50 6.92 -10.61
N GLY A 65 -7.83 5.78 -10.54
CA GLY A 65 -6.50 5.56 -11.12
C GLY A 65 -5.33 6.09 -10.30
N GLN A 66 -5.58 6.81 -9.19
CA GLN A 66 -4.52 7.18 -8.26
C GLN A 66 -4.10 5.95 -7.44
N HIS A 67 -2.79 5.75 -7.32
CA HIS A 67 -2.20 4.62 -6.62
C HIS A 67 -0.82 5.02 -6.07
N TRP A 68 -0.29 4.18 -5.19
CA TRP A 68 1.10 4.17 -4.78
C TRP A 68 1.66 2.77 -4.93
N ALA A 69 2.98 2.66 -5.05
CA ALA A 69 3.65 1.41 -5.33
C ALA A 69 4.55 0.98 -4.16
N PHE A 70 4.47 -0.30 -3.81
CA PHE A 70 5.52 -0.96 -3.04
C PHE A 70 6.49 -1.64 -4.00
N GLN A 71 7.78 -1.39 -3.80
CA GLN A 71 8.81 -2.15 -4.47
C GLN A 71 8.89 -3.56 -3.84
N VAL A 72 8.91 -4.59 -4.68
CA VAL A 72 9.10 -5.99 -4.26
C VAL A 72 10.21 -6.64 -5.07
N GLU A 73 10.92 -7.59 -4.46
CA GLU A 73 11.99 -8.35 -5.12
C GLU A 73 11.46 -9.45 -6.03
N ASP A 74 10.42 -10.17 -5.57
CA ASP A 74 9.75 -11.25 -6.31
C ASP A 74 8.24 -11.01 -6.30
N ILE A 75 7.74 -10.46 -7.40
CA ILE A 75 6.31 -10.14 -7.54
C ILE A 75 5.43 -11.39 -7.60
N ASP A 76 5.93 -12.52 -8.07
CA ASP A 76 5.13 -13.76 -8.15
C ASP A 76 4.94 -14.34 -6.75
N ALA A 77 5.99 -14.34 -5.93
CA ALA A 77 5.91 -14.76 -4.54
C ALA A 77 4.97 -13.86 -3.72
N THR A 78 5.10 -12.53 -3.84
CA THR A 78 4.22 -11.60 -3.12
C THR A 78 2.76 -11.72 -3.59
N VAL A 79 2.51 -11.92 -4.88
CA VAL A 79 1.14 -12.17 -5.38
C VAL A 79 0.56 -13.47 -4.84
N ALA A 80 1.37 -14.53 -4.72
CA ALA A 80 0.90 -15.79 -4.14
C ALA A 80 0.48 -15.59 -2.67
N GLU A 81 1.31 -14.92 -1.88
CA GLU A 81 1.02 -14.61 -0.46
C GLU A 81 -0.24 -13.75 -0.29
N LEU A 82 -0.42 -12.73 -1.13
CA LEU A 82 -1.64 -11.92 -1.14
C LEU A 82 -2.89 -12.78 -1.39
N ARG A 83 -2.81 -13.69 -2.37
CA ARG A 83 -3.93 -14.60 -2.71
C ARG A 83 -4.22 -15.60 -1.60
N GLU A 84 -3.20 -16.13 -0.94
CA GLU A 84 -3.36 -17.01 0.23
C GLU A 84 -4.06 -16.30 1.40
N ASN A 85 -3.82 -14.99 1.56
CA ASN A 85 -4.52 -14.13 2.50
C ASN A 85 -5.88 -13.62 2.00
N GLY A 86 -6.39 -14.14 0.88
CA GLY A 86 -7.73 -13.83 0.36
C GLY A 86 -7.85 -12.51 -0.39
N VAL A 87 -6.73 -11.87 -0.77
CA VAL A 87 -6.73 -10.64 -1.55
C VAL A 87 -6.93 -10.94 -3.04
N GLU A 88 -7.90 -10.27 -3.66
CA GLU A 88 -8.05 -10.28 -5.11
C GLU A 88 -6.97 -9.41 -5.77
N VAL A 89 -6.00 -10.08 -6.43
CA VAL A 89 -4.91 -9.42 -7.15
C VAL A 89 -4.77 -9.97 -8.56
N LYS A 90 -4.59 -9.07 -9.53
CA LYS A 90 -4.39 -9.42 -10.93
C LYS A 90 -3.04 -10.10 -11.14
N ASP A 91 -2.91 -10.85 -12.23
CA ASP A 91 -1.60 -11.39 -12.61
C ASP A 91 -0.62 -10.26 -12.96
N PRO A 92 0.66 -10.36 -12.51
CA PRO A 92 1.67 -9.37 -12.85
C PRO A 92 1.93 -9.31 -14.36
N ARG A 93 2.16 -8.10 -14.85
CA ARG A 93 2.43 -7.83 -16.27
C ARG A 93 3.77 -7.12 -16.42
N GLY A 94 4.50 -7.44 -17.48
CA GLY A 94 5.72 -6.72 -17.84
C GLY A 94 5.42 -5.31 -18.38
N LEU A 95 6.35 -4.39 -18.17
CA LEU A 95 6.31 -3.06 -18.78
C LEU A 95 6.92 -3.09 -20.20
N PRO A 96 6.33 -2.39 -21.19
CA PRO A 96 6.88 -2.35 -22.54
C PRO A 96 8.34 -1.89 -22.57
N GLY A 97 9.23 -2.71 -23.12
CA GLY A 97 10.66 -2.40 -23.25
C GLY A 97 11.47 -2.54 -21.96
N SER A 98 10.94 -3.19 -20.92
CA SER A 98 11.62 -3.40 -19.64
C SER A 98 11.41 -4.83 -19.10
N THR A 99 12.34 -5.31 -18.27
CA THR A 99 12.16 -6.52 -17.45
C THR A 99 11.31 -6.26 -16.20
N ALA A 100 11.04 -5.00 -15.88
CA ALA A 100 10.19 -4.60 -14.77
C ALA A 100 8.76 -5.15 -14.92
N ARG A 101 8.15 -5.50 -13.79
CA ARG A 101 6.80 -6.05 -13.71
C ARG A 101 5.97 -5.29 -12.69
N GLN A 102 4.67 -5.23 -12.92
CA GLN A 102 3.74 -4.62 -11.98
C GLN A 102 2.41 -5.38 -11.89
N THR A 103 1.73 -5.25 -10.76
CA THR A 103 0.32 -5.62 -10.62
C THR A 103 -0.40 -4.64 -9.69
N PHE A 104 -1.73 -4.69 -9.70
CA PHE A 104 -2.58 -3.81 -8.90
C PHE A 104 -3.62 -4.61 -8.14
N PHE A 105 -3.91 -4.15 -6.94
CA PHE A 105 -4.93 -4.65 -6.03
C PHE A 105 -5.50 -3.49 -5.21
N PHE A 106 -6.44 -3.79 -4.32
CA PHE A 106 -7.13 -2.77 -3.54
C PHE A 106 -7.07 -3.08 -2.05
N ASP A 107 -6.99 -2.02 -1.25
CA ASP A 107 -7.18 -2.12 0.20
C ASP A 107 -8.69 -2.22 0.56
N PRO A 108 -9.04 -2.44 1.85
CA PRO A 108 -10.43 -2.53 2.28
C PRO A 108 -11.28 -1.27 2.01
N SER A 109 -10.66 -0.12 1.83
CA SER A 109 -11.33 1.14 1.47
C SER A 109 -11.37 1.40 -0.04
N GLY A 110 -10.92 0.44 -0.86
CA GLY A 110 -10.91 0.52 -2.31
C GLY A 110 -9.76 1.35 -2.89
N ASN A 111 -8.77 1.73 -2.08
CA ASN A 111 -7.60 2.45 -2.56
C ASN A 111 -6.72 1.51 -3.39
N MET A 112 -6.25 1.99 -4.55
CA MET A 112 -5.45 1.16 -5.45
C MET A 112 -3.99 1.13 -5.01
N ILE A 113 -3.45 -0.08 -4.87
CA ILE A 113 -2.04 -0.34 -4.53
C ILE A 113 -1.38 -1.05 -5.70
N GLU A 114 -0.16 -0.62 -6.04
CA GLU A 114 0.72 -1.28 -7.01
C GLU A 114 1.79 -2.11 -6.28
N LEU A 115 2.06 -3.32 -6.77
CA LEU A 115 3.36 -3.96 -6.56
C LEU A 115 4.23 -3.70 -7.77
N ASN A 116 5.45 -3.24 -7.55
CA ASN A 116 6.42 -2.96 -8.59
C ASN A 116 7.68 -3.79 -8.36
N GLN A 117 8.01 -4.65 -9.32
CA GLN A 117 9.33 -5.28 -9.38
C GLN A 117 10.16 -4.52 -10.43
N PRO A 118 11.25 -3.85 -10.01
CA PRO A 118 12.13 -3.15 -10.94
C PRO A 118 12.79 -4.07 -11.96
N ALA A 119 13.41 -3.47 -12.98
CA ALA A 119 14.08 -4.16 -14.08
C ALA A 119 15.32 -4.94 -13.64
#